data_AF-A0A2D4MCL1-F1
#
_entry.id   AF-A0A2D4MCL1-F1
#
_cell.length_a   1.000
_cell.length_b   1.000
_cell.length_c   1.000
_cell.angle_alpha   90.00
_cell.angle_beta   90.00
_cell.angle_gamma   90.00
#
_symmetry.space_group_name_H-M   'P 1'
#
loop_
_entity.id
_entity.type
_entity.pdbx_description
1 polymer ?
#
loop_
_entity_poly.entity_id
_entity_poly.type
_entity_poly.pdbx_seq_one_letter_code
_entity_poly.pdbx_strand_id
1 'polypeptide(L)'
;IYDVPIIITDSGNPPKSSTSILKMKVCQCDLNGDCTDADRIVGAGLGTGAIIAILLCIIILLVLVLMFVVWMKRRDKERQAKQLLIDPEDDVRDNILKYDEEGGGEEDQDYDLS
;
A
#
# COMPACT_ATOMS: atom_id res chain seq x y z
N ILE A 1 -32.29 -18.09 23.91
CA ILE A 1 -33.22 -18.61 22.87
C ILE A 1 -34.00 -19.72 23.52
N TYR A 2 -35.32 -19.71 23.38
CA TYR A 2 -36.25 -20.67 23.97
C TYR A 2 -36.85 -21.56 22.89
N ASP A 3 -36.89 -22.85 23.14
CA ASP A 3 -37.45 -23.85 22.23
C ASP A 3 -38.87 -24.16 22.67
N VAL A 4 -39.86 -23.67 21.92
CA VAL A 4 -41.28 -23.83 22.23
C VAL A 4 -41.87 -24.91 21.32
N PRO A 5 -42.24 -26.10 21.84
CA PRO A 5 -42.88 -27.13 21.03
C PRO A 5 -44.30 -26.70 20.67
N ILE A 6 -44.61 -26.72 19.38
CA ILE A 6 -45.93 -26.43 18.82
C ILE A 6 -46.47 -27.66 18.10
N ILE A 7 -47.76 -27.96 18.27
CA ILE A 7 -48.42 -29.06 17.59
C ILE A 7 -49.19 -28.50 16.40
N ILE A 8 -48.87 -28.98 15.20
CA ILE A 8 -49.53 -28.62 13.95
C ILE A 8 -50.44 -29.78 13.58
N THR A 9 -51.73 -29.52 13.41
CA THR A 9 -52.73 -30.54 13.06
C THR A 9 -53.40 -30.14 11.75
N ASP A 10 -53.51 -31.08 10.82
CA ASP A 10 -54.25 -30.87 9.57
C ASP A 10 -55.77 -31.03 9.76
N SER A 11 -56.53 -30.66 8.73
CA SER A 11 -57.99 -30.85 8.69
C SER A 11 -58.40 -32.14 7.98
N GLY A 12 -57.50 -33.12 7.88
CA GLY A 12 -57.78 -34.40 7.22
C GLY A 12 -58.74 -35.30 8.01
N ASN A 13 -59.18 -36.41 7.39
CA ASN A 13 -59.94 -37.46 8.06
C ASN A 13 -59.35 -38.85 7.75
N PRO A 14 -58.59 -39.47 8.67
CA PRO A 14 -58.30 -38.98 10.02
C PRO A 14 -57.32 -37.81 10.02
N PRO A 15 -57.40 -36.89 11.00
CA PRO A 15 -56.48 -35.79 11.12
C PRO A 15 -55.09 -36.30 11.52
N LYS A 16 -54.04 -35.73 10.93
CA LYS A 16 -52.65 -35.98 11.31
C LYS A 16 -52.08 -34.78 12.03
N SER A 17 -51.29 -35.04 13.07
CA SER A 17 -50.56 -34.02 13.82
C SER A 17 -49.06 -34.27 13.83
N SER A 18 -48.29 -33.19 13.90
CA SER A 18 -46.83 -33.19 14.02
C SER A 18 -46.40 -32.15 15.05
N THR A 19 -45.34 -32.45 15.81
CA THR A 19 -44.76 -31.49 16.76
C THR A 19 -43.54 -30.82 16.13
N SER A 20 -43.54 -29.50 16.04
CA SER A 20 -42.43 -28.69 15.57
C SER A 20 -41.87 -27.83 16.70
N ILE A 21 -40.61 -27.42 16.64
CA ILE A 21 -39.98 -26.58 17.65
C ILE A 21 -39.87 -25.15 17.11
N LEU A 22 -40.55 -24.21 17.77
CA LEU A 22 -40.46 -22.77 17.49
C LEU A 22 -39.35 -22.15 18.34
N LYS A 23 -38.32 -21.61 17.69
CA LYS A 23 -37.21 -20.93 18.37
C LYS A 23 -37.56 -19.46 18.62
N MET A 24 -37.66 -19.06 19.88
CA MET A 24 -37.98 -17.69 20.29
C MET A 24 -36.78 -17.01 20.96
N LYS A 25 -36.41 -15.81 20.50
CA LYS A 25 -35.44 -14.94 21.18
C LYS A 25 -36.21 -13.83 21.90
N VAL A 26 -36.01 -13.68 23.20
CA VAL A 26 -36.52 -12.54 23.97
C VAL A 26 -35.38 -11.54 24.12
N CYS A 27 -35.68 -10.26 23.92
CA CYS A 27 -34.74 -9.14 23.96
C CYS A 27 -35.28 -8.05 24.89
N GLN A 28 -34.43 -7.10 25.27
CA GLN A 28 -34.92 -5.81 25.77
C GLN A 28 -35.29 -4.92 24.58
N CYS A 29 -36.43 -4.25 24.66
CA CYS A 29 -36.91 -3.34 23.63
C CYS A 29 -36.47 -1.91 23.93
N ASP A 30 -36.22 -1.13 22.87
CA ASP A 30 -36.07 0.31 22.98
C ASP A 30 -37.43 1.04 23.09
N LEU A 31 -37.39 2.39 23.09
CA LEU A 31 -38.59 3.24 23.12
C LEU A 31 -39.53 3.04 21.93
N ASN A 32 -39.03 2.52 20.80
CA ASN A 32 -39.81 2.24 19.60
C ASN A 32 -40.34 0.80 19.59
N GLY A 33 -39.98 -0.01 20.58
CA GLY A 33 -40.35 -1.43 20.66
C GLY A 33 -39.40 -2.36 19.89
N ASP A 34 -38.30 -1.83 19.35
CA ASP A 34 -37.36 -2.63 18.56
C ASP A 34 -36.38 -3.37 19.47
N CYS A 35 -36.10 -4.62 19.12
CA CYS A 35 -35.00 -5.37 19.72
C CYS A 35 -33.68 -4.74 19.29
N THR A 36 -33.11 -3.88 20.13
CA THR A 36 -31.73 -3.46 19.93
C THR A 36 -30.83 -4.67 20.20
N ASP A 37 -30.18 -5.15 19.15
CA ASP A 37 -29.12 -6.16 19.28
C ASP A 37 -27.93 -5.44 19.93
N ALA A 38 -27.98 -5.24 21.25
CA ALA A 38 -26.94 -4.60 22.05
C ALA A 38 -25.57 -5.28 21.86
N ASP A 39 -25.56 -6.50 21.33
CA ASP A 39 -24.39 -7.27 20.95
C ASP A 39 -23.71 -6.82 19.64
N ARG A 40 -24.41 -6.08 18.75
CA ARG A 40 -23.80 -5.64 17.48
C ARG A 40 -22.90 -4.42 17.64
N ILE A 41 -23.10 -3.63 18.69
CA ILE A 41 -22.28 -2.45 18.96
C ILE A 41 -20.97 -2.84 19.66
N VAL A 42 -20.97 -3.94 20.45
CA VAL A 42 -19.75 -4.57 20.96
C VAL A 42 -19.09 -5.44 19.87
N GLY A 43 -19.88 -6.03 18.97
CA GLY A 43 -19.43 -6.90 17.86
C GLY A 43 -18.84 -6.20 16.63
N ALA A 44 -18.91 -4.86 16.55
CA ALA A 44 -18.06 -4.08 15.65
C ALA A 44 -16.65 -3.84 16.25
N GLY A 45 -16.33 -4.48 17.37
CA GLY A 45 -14.97 -4.63 17.85
C GLY A 45 -14.18 -5.43 16.84
N LEU A 46 -13.32 -4.73 16.10
CA LEU A 46 -12.32 -5.33 15.23
C LEU A 46 -11.71 -6.56 15.94
N GLY A 47 -11.90 -7.76 15.38
CA GLY A 47 -11.48 -8.99 16.06
C GLY A 47 -10.00 -8.91 16.46
N THR A 48 -9.61 -9.59 17.54
CA THR A 48 -8.22 -9.58 18.04
C THR A 48 -7.20 -9.87 16.92
N GLY A 49 -7.53 -10.78 16.00
CA GLY A 49 -6.70 -11.06 14.82
C GLY A 49 -6.55 -9.87 13.86
N ALA A 50 -7.60 -9.08 13.65
CA ALA A 50 -7.54 -7.87 12.83
C ALA A 50 -6.71 -6.77 13.52
N ILE A 51 -6.79 -6.65 14.85
CA ILE A 51 -5.93 -5.74 15.62
C ILE A 51 -4.46 -6.12 15.46
N ILE A 52 -4.12 -7.40 15.62
CA ILE A 52 -2.76 -7.91 15.44
C ILE A 52 -2.25 -7.65 14.01
N ALA A 53 -3.08 -7.92 13.00
CA ALA A 53 -2.72 -7.69 11.60
C ALA A 53 -2.41 -6.21 11.30
N ILE A 54 -3.22 -5.29 11.84
CA ILE A 54 -2.99 -3.84 11.68
C ILE A 54 -1.70 -3.41 12.37
N LEU A 55 -1.46 -3.88 13.60
CA LEU A 55 -0.23 -3.56 14.33
C LEU A 55 1.02 -4.01 13.57
N LEU A 56 1.02 -5.24 13.05
CA LEU A 56 2.12 -5.77 12.24
C LEU A 56 2.29 -4.96 10.94
N CYS A 57 1.20 -4.59 10.28
CA CYS A 57 1.24 -3.76 9.07
C CYS A 57 1.90 -2.40 9.34
N ILE A 58 1.52 -1.73 10.43
CA ILE A 58 2.11 -0.44 10.84
C ILE A 58 3.61 -0.60 11.11
N ILE A 59 4.02 -1.65 11.83
CA ILE A 59 5.43 -1.91 12.13
C ILE A 59 6.23 -2.11 10.84
N ILE A 60 5.74 -2.93 9.92
CA ILE A 60 6.40 -3.20 8.64
C ILE A 60 6.53 -1.92 7.82
N LEU A 61 5.46 -1.11 7.72
CA LEU A 61 5.51 0.16 7.00
C LEU A 61 6.52 1.14 7.60
N LEU A 62 6.59 1.24 8.93
CA LEU A 62 7.58 2.08 9.60
C LEU A 62 9.01 1.63 9.30
N VAL A 63 9.28 0.32 9.32
CA VAL A 63 10.60 -0.23 8.98
C VAL A 63 10.96 0.09 7.53
N LEU A 64 10.02 -0.08 6.59
CA LEU A 64 10.25 0.23 5.17
C LEU A 64 10.53 1.73 4.95
N VAL A 65 9.78 2.61 5.61
CA VAL A 65 10.01 4.07 5.54
C VAL A 65 11.37 4.44 6.11
N LEU A 66 11.76 3.89 7.27
CA LEU A 66 13.07 4.15 7.87
C LEU A 66 14.21 3.64 6.98
N MET A 67 14.07 2.43 6.44
CA MET A 67 15.02 1.86 5.48
C MET A 67 15.15 2.74 4.24
N PHE A 68 14.03 3.21 3.69
CA PHE A 68 14.01 4.10 2.54
C PHE A 68 14.71 5.44 2.83
N VAL A 69 14.41 6.06 3.98
CA VAL A 69 15.04 7.32 4.40
C VAL A 69 16.54 7.15 4.63
N VAL A 70 16.97 6.06 5.29
CA VAL A 70 18.39 5.76 5.50
C VAL A 70 19.09 5.49 4.17
N TRP A 71 18.45 4.74 3.26
CA TRP A 71 18.99 4.46 1.94
C TRP A 71 19.14 5.73 1.10
N MET A 72 18.11 6.58 1.04
CA MET A 72 18.15 7.88 0.39
C MET A 72 19.25 8.76 0.98
N LYS A 73 19.32 8.88 2.31
CA LYS A 73 20.35 9.67 3.00
C LYS A 73 21.77 9.14 2.77
N ARG A 74 21.94 7.81 2.70
CA ARG A 74 23.24 7.21 2.31
C ARG A 74 23.59 7.53 0.87
N ARG A 75 22.62 7.43 -0.04
CA ARG A 75 22.83 7.74 -1.47
C ARG A 75 23.12 9.22 -1.70
N ASP A 76 22.49 10.12 -0.96
CA ASP A 76 22.78 11.55 -0.98
C ASP A 76 24.19 11.83 -0.46
N LYS A 77 24.61 11.17 0.63
CA LYS A 77 25.99 11.27 1.13
C LYS A 77 27.01 10.69 0.15
N GLU A 78 26.71 9.59 -0.53
CA GLU A 78 27.58 9.01 -1.55
C GLU A 78 27.65 9.88 -2.81
N ARG A 79 26.55 10.51 -3.23
CA ARG A 79 26.56 11.50 -4.32
C ARG A 79 27.35 12.75 -3.93
N GLN A 80 27.14 13.29 -2.73
CA GLN A 80 27.89 14.44 -2.23
C GLN A 80 29.38 14.12 -2.03
N ALA A 81 29.74 12.94 -1.53
CA ALA A 81 31.14 12.54 -1.40
C ALA A 81 31.82 12.35 -2.76
N LYS A 82 31.10 11.86 -3.79
CA LYS A 82 31.61 11.79 -5.16
C LYS A 82 31.69 13.15 -5.83
N GLN A 83 30.77 14.08 -5.51
CA GLN A 83 30.74 15.44 -6.05
C GLN A 83 31.66 16.41 -5.31
N LEU A 84 32.20 16.03 -4.14
CA LEU A 84 33.30 16.74 -3.47
C LEU A 84 34.68 16.23 -3.91
N LEU A 85 34.75 15.08 -4.60
CA LEU A 85 35.96 14.54 -5.24
C LEU A 85 36.02 14.84 -6.75
N ILE A 86 34.95 15.39 -7.30
CA ILE A 86 34.89 15.94 -8.66
C ILE A 86 34.80 17.44 -8.47
N ASP A 87 35.93 18.09 -8.70
CA ASP A 87 36.05 19.53 -8.72
C ASP A 87 34.96 20.13 -9.65
N PRO A 88 34.22 21.17 -9.20
CA PRO A 88 33.13 21.75 -9.97
C PRO A 88 33.55 22.45 -11.27
N GLU A 89 34.85 22.53 -11.58
CA GLU A 89 35.32 23.14 -12.84
C GLU A 89 35.26 22.21 -14.07
N ASP A 90 35.12 20.89 -13.89
CA ASP A 90 35.11 19.94 -15.03
C ASP A 90 33.72 19.74 -15.68
N ASP A 91 32.61 19.97 -14.96
CA ASP A 91 31.25 19.72 -15.49
C ASP A 91 30.78 20.79 -16.53
N VAL A 92 31.59 21.83 -16.77
CA VAL A 92 31.31 22.91 -17.74
C VAL A 92 32.28 22.90 -18.93
N ARG A 93 33.33 22.06 -18.91
CA ARG A 93 34.46 22.17 -19.86
C ARG A 93 34.52 21.06 -20.93
N ASP A 94 33.55 20.15 -20.95
CA ASP A 94 33.60 18.95 -21.82
C ASP A 94 32.96 19.09 -23.22
N ASN A 95 32.68 20.30 -23.69
CA ASN A 95 32.37 20.52 -25.10
C ASN A 95 33.57 21.08 -25.89
N ILE A 96 34.76 20.52 -25.65
CA ILE A 96 35.92 20.75 -26.52
C ILE A 96 35.71 19.91 -27.80
N LEU A 97 34.97 20.50 -28.73
CA LEU A 97 34.92 20.04 -30.10
C LEU A 97 36.36 20.18 -30.63
N LYS A 98 37.07 19.07 -30.79
CA LYS A 98 38.43 19.05 -31.31
C LYS A 98 38.36 19.51 -32.77
N TYR A 99 38.64 20.79 -32.99
CA TYR A 99 38.94 21.30 -34.32
C TYR A 99 40.21 20.60 -34.78
N ASP A 100 40.09 19.80 -35.84
CA ASP A 100 41.24 19.33 -36.61
C ASP A 100 41.66 20.51 -37.49
N GLU A 101 42.32 21.51 -36.89
CA GLU A 101 43.01 22.54 -37.67
C GLU A 101 44.28 21.91 -38.25
N GLU A 102 44.10 21.15 -39.34
CA GLU A 102 45.16 20.92 -40.30
C GLU A 102 45.37 22.23 -41.07
N GLY A 103 46.05 23.16 -40.40
CA GLY A 103 46.54 24.40 -40.98
C GLY A 103 48.03 24.31 -41.20
N GLY A 104 48.48 24.46 -42.45
CA GLY A 104 49.85 24.90 -42.73
C GLY A 104 50.46 24.34 -44.00
N GLY A 105 50.48 25.15 -45.07
CA GLY A 105 51.39 24.95 -46.19
C GLY A 105 50.94 25.68 -47.44
N GLU A 106 51.17 26.99 -47.49
CA GLU A 106 51.12 27.75 -48.74
C GLU A 106 52.19 27.17 -49.68
N GLU A 107 51.77 26.66 -50.84
CA GLU A 107 52.70 26.24 -51.88
C GLU A 107 53.32 27.50 -52.51
N ASP A 108 54.52 27.86 -52.08
CA ASP A 108 55.41 28.78 -52.81
C ASP A 108 55.77 28.14 -54.15
N GLN A 109 54.90 28.33 -55.13
CA GLN A 109 55.09 27.93 -56.52
C GLN A 109 55.76 29.08 -57.26
N ASP A 110 57.09 29.18 -57.17
CA ASP A 110 57.86 30.04 -58.08
C ASP A 110 58.71 29.14 -58.99
N TYR A 111 58.30 29.11 -60.26
CA TYR A 111 58.93 28.39 -61.34
C TYR A 111 59.84 29.35 -62.14
N ASP A 112 60.86 28.73 -62.73
CA ASP A 112 61.60 29.13 -63.95
C ASP A 112 62.90 29.95 -63.80
N LEU A 113 64.01 29.30 -64.17
CA LEU A 113 64.68 29.48 -65.47
C LEU A 113 66.23 29.51 -65.36
N SER A 114 66.92 28.45 -65.84
CA SER A 114 68.16 28.44 -66.65
C SER A 114 68.92 27.12 -66.53
#